data_AF-A0A8E2B316-F1
#
_entry.id   AF-A0A8E2B316-F1
#
_cell.length_a   1.000
_cell.length_b   1.000
_cell.length_c   1.000
_cell.angle_alpha   90.00
_cell.angle_beta   90.00
_cell.angle_gamma   90.00
#
_symmetry.space_group_name_H-M   'P 1'
#
loop_
_entity.id
_entity.type
_entity.pdbx_description
1 polymer ?
#
loop_
_entity_poly.entity_id
_entity_poly.type
_entity_poly.pdbx_seq_one_letter_code
_entity_poly.pdbx_strand_id
1 'polypeptide(L)'
;VLSGDFFQLPPVADRDKKGVPIPATLAFEATSWPKCVGSPVMLKKVFRQKDQAFVDMLNSMRYGNLDPGIISKFRKLQRQVKYDDGIEPTELFPTKSEVRHCNAVRLRKLEGKSHPFRAIDIPGRDDKGVPFPKRKVDSSLNRLVASQLVTLKVVI
;
A
#
# COMPACT_ATOMS: atom_id res chain seq x y z
N VAL A 1 -15.70 8.54 13.23
CA VAL A 1 -14.45 8.12 13.92
C VAL A 1 -13.33 8.13 12.88
N LEU A 2 -12.20 8.76 13.18
CA LEU A 2 -11.03 8.82 12.30
C LEU A 2 -9.83 8.17 13.00
N SER A 3 -8.96 7.50 12.23
CA SER A 3 -7.72 6.92 12.73
C SER A 3 -6.67 6.92 11.61
N GLY A 4 -5.42 7.23 11.95
CA GLY A 4 -4.34 7.23 10.97
C GLY A 4 -3.06 7.82 11.53
N ASP A 5 -2.06 7.96 10.67
CA ASP A 5 -0.76 8.53 10.99
C ASP A 5 -0.28 9.39 9.82
N PHE A 6 -0.28 10.71 10.01
CA PHE A 6 0.10 11.66 8.97
C PHE A 6 1.61 11.66 8.65
N PHE A 7 2.43 10.93 9.42
CA PHE A 7 3.83 10.68 9.09
C PHE A 7 4.02 9.51 8.10
N GLN A 8 2.95 8.80 7.74
CA GLN A 8 2.99 7.74 6.72
C GLN A 8 2.75 8.33 5.32
N LEU A 9 2.30 7.49 4.37
CA LEU A 9 2.15 7.90 2.98
C LEU A 9 1.14 9.05 2.83
N PRO A 10 1.50 10.14 2.13
CA PRO A 10 0.57 11.21 1.83
C PRO A 10 -0.47 10.77 0.78
N PRO A 11 -1.56 11.53 0.61
CA PRO A 11 -2.49 11.31 -0.49
C PRO A 11 -1.78 11.37 -1.85
N VAL A 12 -2.20 10.49 -2.76
CA VAL A 12 -1.73 10.51 -4.16
C VAL A 12 -2.42 11.68 -4.87
N ALA A 13 -1.62 12.61 -5.41
CA ALA A 13 -2.11 13.75 -6.18
C ALA A 13 -3.02 13.30 -7.34
N ASP A 14 -4.20 13.92 -7.44
CA ASP A 14 -5.09 13.70 -8.58
C ASP A 14 -4.57 14.47 -9.81
N ARG A 15 -5.16 14.20 -10.97
CA ARG A 15 -4.86 14.93 -12.21
C ARG A 15 -6.11 15.55 -12.76
N ASP A 16 -5.99 16.75 -13.31
CA ASP A 16 -7.10 17.40 -14.00
C ASP A 16 -7.42 16.70 -15.35
N LYS A 17 -8.44 17.19 -16.06
CA LYS A 17 -8.85 16.64 -17.37
C LYS A 17 -7.75 16.76 -18.45
N LYS A 18 -6.75 17.61 -18.25
CA LYS A 18 -5.60 17.82 -19.14
C LYS A 18 -4.36 17.05 -18.67
N GLY A 19 -4.46 16.27 -17.60
CA GLY A 19 -3.38 15.47 -17.04
C GLY A 19 -2.42 16.23 -16.11
N VAL A 20 -2.72 17.50 -15.80
CA VAL A 20 -1.91 18.34 -14.91
C VAL A 20 -2.10 17.88 -13.46
N PRO A 21 -1.03 17.63 -12.70
CA PRO A 21 -1.14 17.25 -11.29
C PRO A 21 -1.84 18.34 -10.47
N ILE A 22 -2.86 17.96 -9.73
CA ILE A 22 -3.50 18.77 -8.72
C ILE A 22 -2.76 18.52 -7.41
N PRO A 23 -2.22 19.56 -6.74
CA PRO A 23 -1.56 19.39 -5.45
C PRO A 23 -2.45 18.61 -4.47
N ALA A 24 -1.91 17.55 -3.88
CA ALA A 24 -2.61 16.80 -2.85
C ALA A 24 -2.55 17.58 -1.54
N THR A 25 -3.70 17.80 -0.90
CA THR A 25 -3.79 18.40 0.44
C THR A 25 -4.00 17.31 1.49
N LEU A 26 -3.47 17.54 2.68
CA LEU A 26 -3.65 16.65 3.82
C LEU A 26 -5.05 16.85 4.42
N ALA A 27 -5.61 15.78 4.99
CA ALA A 27 -6.99 15.82 5.49
C ALA A 27 -7.19 16.90 6.56
N PHE A 28 -6.17 17.18 7.39
CA PHE A 28 -6.21 18.21 8.42
C PHE A 28 -6.15 19.65 7.90
N GLU A 29 -5.89 19.85 6.61
CA GLU A 29 -5.91 21.17 5.96
C GLU A 29 -7.32 21.57 5.49
N ALA A 30 -8.30 20.66 5.56
CA ALA A 30 -9.67 20.96 5.17
C ALA A 30 -10.30 22.01 6.10
N THR A 31 -11.03 22.97 5.52
CA THR A 31 -11.75 24.01 6.29
C THR A 31 -12.81 23.45 7.24
N SER A 32 -13.31 22.24 6.95
CA SER A 32 -14.25 21.50 7.79
C SER A 32 -13.57 20.73 8.93
N TRP A 33 -12.26 20.48 8.85
CA TRP A 33 -11.54 19.69 9.86
C TRP A 33 -11.75 20.20 11.29
N PRO A 34 -11.55 21.49 11.62
CA PRO A 34 -11.76 21.97 12.99
C PRO A 34 -13.24 21.94 13.44
N LYS A 35 -14.19 21.86 12.49
CA LYS A 35 -15.63 21.77 12.79
C LYS A 35 -16.08 20.34 13.06
N CYS A 36 -15.39 19.36 12.48
CA CYS A 36 -15.78 17.95 12.50
C CYS A 36 -14.86 17.07 13.35
N VAL A 37 -13.63 17.52 13.61
CA VAL A 37 -12.58 16.74 14.27
C VAL A 37 -12.14 17.49 15.52
N GLY A 38 -12.47 16.93 16.69
CA GLY A 38 -12.00 17.44 17.98
C GLY A 38 -10.54 17.11 18.24
N SER A 39 -10.11 17.30 19.49
CA SER A 39 -8.75 16.99 19.92
C SER A 39 -8.41 15.50 19.70
N PRO A 40 -7.29 15.19 19.01
CA PRO A 40 -6.92 13.81 18.74
C PRO A 40 -6.39 13.12 20.00
N VAL A 41 -6.63 11.81 20.10
CA VAL A 41 -5.98 10.95 21.08
C VAL A 41 -4.72 10.35 20.45
N MET A 42 -3.56 10.63 21.03
CA MET A 42 -2.28 10.08 20.55
C MET A 42 -1.92 8.79 21.29
N LEU A 43 -1.85 7.69 20.56
CA LEU A 43 -1.33 6.42 21.07
C LEU A 43 0.19 6.43 21.06
N LYS A 44 0.82 6.08 22.19
CA LYS A 44 2.28 6.16 22.37
C LYS A 44 2.99 4.80 22.38
N LYS A 45 2.27 3.71 22.69
CA LYS A 45 2.87 2.37 22.82
C LYS A 45 2.89 1.65 21.48
N VAL A 46 4.07 1.18 21.08
CA VAL A 46 4.26 0.31 19.90
C VAL A 46 4.09 -1.15 20.32
N PHE A 47 3.22 -1.89 19.61
CA PHE A 47 2.95 -3.30 19.88
C PHE A 47 3.52 -4.26 18.82
N ARG A 48 3.78 -3.77 17.60
CA ARG A 48 4.20 -4.61 16.47
C ARG A 48 5.64 -5.12 16.63
N GLN A 49 6.55 -4.28 17.10
CA GLN A 49 7.94 -4.62 17.37
C GLN A 49 8.15 -4.78 18.88
N LYS A 50 8.78 -5.88 19.30
CA LYS A 50 9.13 -6.12 20.71
C LYS A 50 10.47 -5.50 21.12
N ASP A 51 11.40 -5.38 20.18
CA ASP A 51 12.74 -4.81 20.43
C ASP A 51 12.66 -3.28 20.52
N GLN A 52 12.93 -2.74 21.71
CA GLN A 52 12.89 -1.30 21.97
C GLN A 52 13.90 -0.54 21.11
N ALA A 53 15.10 -1.08 20.88
CA ALA A 53 16.11 -0.40 20.06
C ALA A 53 15.63 -0.23 18.62
N PHE A 54 14.90 -1.22 18.10
CA PHE A 54 14.30 -1.13 16.77
C PHE A 54 13.10 -0.19 16.72
N VAL A 55 12.27 -0.16 17.78
CA VAL A 55 11.18 0.82 17.93
C VAL A 55 11.72 2.25 17.87
N ASP A 56 12.81 2.52 18.59
CA ASP A 56 13.44 3.84 18.62
C ASP A 56 13.99 4.23 17.24
N MET A 57 14.64 3.30 16.53
CA MET A 57 15.08 3.53 15.15
C MET A 57 13.93 3.88 14.20
N LEU A 58 12.78 3.19 14.30
CA LEU A 58 11.60 3.47 13.48
C LEU A 58 10.96 4.81 13.81
N ASN A 59 10.91 5.19 15.10
CA ASN A 59 10.41 6.50 15.50
C ASN A 59 11.33 7.63 15.03
N SER A 60 12.65 7.47 15.12
CA SER A 60 13.62 8.42 14.55
C SER A 60 13.39 8.61 13.04
N MET A 61 13.16 7.52 12.30
CA MET A 61 12.80 7.59 10.88
C MET A 61 11.48 8.32 10.64
N ARG A 62 10.45 8.05 11.46
CA ARG A 62 9.12 8.69 11.36
C ARG A 62 9.20 10.22 11.46
N TYR A 63 10.08 10.75 12.32
CA TYR A 63 10.28 12.19 12.47
C TYR A 63 11.39 12.77 11.59
N GLY A 64 12.08 11.94 10.79
CA GLY A 64 13.20 12.39 9.94
C GLY A 64 14.51 12.67 10.69
N ASN A 65 14.63 12.23 11.95
CA ASN A 65 15.78 12.48 12.82
C ASN A 65 16.76 11.29 12.79
N LEU A 66 17.48 11.13 11.68
CA LEU A 66 18.41 10.01 11.48
C LEU A 66 19.87 10.43 11.67
N ASP A 67 20.51 9.94 12.73
CA ASP A 67 21.95 10.09 12.94
C ASP A 67 22.76 9.02 12.17
N PRO A 68 24.09 9.21 12.00
CA PRO A 68 24.95 8.24 11.32
C PRO A 68 24.93 6.83 11.93
N GLY A 69 24.72 6.71 13.24
CA GLY A 69 24.61 5.44 13.94
C GLY A 69 23.35 4.68 13.58
N ILE A 70 22.20 5.34 13.52
CA ILE A 70 20.92 4.77 13.08
C ILE A 70 21.02 4.34 11.61
N ILE A 71 21.57 5.19 10.76
CA ILE A 71 21.79 4.87 9.33
C ILE A 71 22.67 3.63 9.18
N SER A 72 23.76 3.55 9.95
CA SER A 72 24.65 2.37 9.97
C SER A 72 23.92 1.10 10.40
N LYS A 73 23.05 1.18 11.43
CA LYS A 73 22.22 0.05 11.86
C LYS A 73 21.25 -0.41 10.77
N PHE A 74 20.57 0.51 10.07
CA PHE A 74 19.71 0.14 8.94
C PHE A 74 20.49 -0.50 7.78
N ARG A 75 21.67 0.00 7.45
CA ARG A 75 22.53 -0.61 6.40
C ARG A 75 22.91 -2.06 6.72
N LYS A 76 23.15 -2.40 8.00
CA LYS A 76 23.42 -3.78 8.41
C LYS A 76 22.26 -4.75 8.16
N LEU A 77 21.04 -4.25 7.92
CA LEU A 77 19.87 -5.07 7.58
C LEU A 77 19.85 -5.53 6.11
N GLN A 78 20.79 -5.09 5.27
CA GLN A 78 20.94 -5.55 3.88
C GLN A 78 21.39 -7.02 3.76
N ARG A 79 21.74 -7.66 4.88
CA ARG A 79 22.07 -9.09 4.92
C ARG A 79 20.92 -9.94 4.40
N GLN A 80 21.24 -11.08 3.80
CA GLN A 80 20.24 -12.07 3.43
C GLN A 80 19.54 -12.60 4.69
N VAL A 81 18.21 -12.68 4.64
CA VAL A 81 17.41 -13.29 5.70
C VAL A 81 17.13 -14.74 5.32
N LYS A 82 17.37 -15.66 6.26
CA LYS A 82 17.04 -17.08 6.10
C LYS A 82 15.78 -17.38 6.89
N TYR A 83 14.88 -18.14 6.28
CA TYR A 83 13.65 -18.63 6.89
C TYR A 83 13.67 -20.15 6.78
N ASP A 84 13.39 -20.82 7.90
CA ASP A 84 13.49 -22.28 7.99
C ASP A 84 12.18 -22.98 7.59
N ASP A 85 11.09 -22.23 7.44
CA ASP A 85 9.76 -22.71 7.06
C ASP A 85 9.54 -22.78 5.53
N GLY A 86 10.56 -22.42 4.75
CA GLY A 86 10.49 -22.37 3.29
C GLY A 86 9.68 -21.19 2.73
N ILE A 87 9.18 -20.29 3.58
CA ILE A 87 8.42 -19.10 3.16
C ILE A 87 9.41 -17.94 3.00
N GLU A 88 9.64 -17.53 1.75
CA GLU A 88 10.43 -16.33 1.47
C GLU A 88 9.76 -15.05 2.01
N PRO A 89 10.55 -14.03 2.41
CA PRO A 89 9.99 -12.77 2.89
C PRO A 89 9.21 -12.05 1.79
N THR A 90 8.21 -11.28 2.21
CA THR A 90 7.54 -10.32 1.31
C THR A 90 8.49 -9.17 1.00
N GLU A 91 8.68 -8.88 -0.28
CA GLU A 91 9.44 -7.72 -0.74
C GLU A 91 8.52 -6.52 -1.01
N LEU A 92 9.00 -5.33 -0.64
CA LEU A 92 8.28 -4.07 -0.83
C LEU A 92 9.04 -3.20 -1.84
N PHE A 93 8.32 -2.66 -2.81
CA PHE A 93 8.88 -1.83 -3.88
C PHE A 93 8.12 -0.51 -4.04
N PRO A 94 8.78 0.57 -4.50
CA PRO A 94 8.13 1.86 -4.69
C PRO A 94 7.18 1.89 -5.90
N THR A 95 7.41 1.07 -6.94
CA THR A 95 6.57 1.08 -8.14
C THR A 95 5.83 -0.22 -8.38
N LYS A 96 4.63 -0.11 -8.97
CA LYS A 96 3.84 -1.27 -9.41
C LYS A 96 4.57 -2.11 -10.47
N SER A 97 5.46 -1.51 -11.25
CA SER A 97 6.24 -2.21 -12.28
C SER A 97 7.21 -3.21 -11.65
N GLU A 98 7.96 -2.77 -10.64
CA GLU A 98 8.88 -3.63 -9.88
C GLU A 98 8.13 -4.77 -9.17
N VAL A 99 7.00 -4.45 -8.52
CA VAL A 99 6.13 -5.47 -7.89
C VAL A 99 5.69 -6.52 -8.91
N ARG A 100 5.18 -6.09 -10.08
CA ARG A 100 4.72 -7.00 -11.14
C ARG A 100 5.86 -7.86 -11.68
N HIS A 101 7.02 -7.26 -11.91
CA HIS A 101 8.21 -7.96 -12.39
C HIS A 101 8.64 -9.04 -11.39
N CYS A 102 8.82 -8.66 -10.12
CA CYS A 102 9.27 -9.57 -9.07
C CYS A 102 8.28 -10.73 -8.86
N ASN A 103 6.98 -10.44 -8.78
CA ASN A 103 5.95 -11.47 -8.64
C ASN A 103 5.90 -12.42 -9.85
N ALA A 104 6.06 -11.91 -11.08
CA ALA A 104 6.08 -12.74 -12.28
C ALA A 104 7.32 -13.66 -12.32
N VAL A 105 8.49 -13.16 -11.90
CA VAL A 105 9.71 -13.96 -11.78
C VAL A 105 9.50 -15.09 -10.77
N ARG A 106 8.99 -14.79 -9.56
CA ARG A 106 8.70 -15.79 -8.52
C ARG A 106 7.69 -16.84 -8.99
N LEU A 107 6.57 -16.41 -9.58
CA LEU A 107 5.54 -17.33 -10.09
C LEU A 107 6.08 -18.27 -11.18
N ARG A 108 6.99 -17.81 -12.04
CA ARG A 108 7.62 -18.67 -13.05
C ARG A 108 8.51 -19.74 -12.44
N LYS A 109 9.21 -19.44 -11.34
CA LYS A 109 10.09 -20.38 -10.63
C LYS A 109 9.33 -21.50 -9.93
N LEU A 110 8.08 -21.27 -9.54
CA LEU A 110 7.25 -22.32 -8.93
C LEU A 110 6.96 -23.43 -9.95
N GLU A 111 7.04 -24.67 -9.49
CA GLU A 111 6.62 -25.86 -10.23
C GLU A 111 5.08 -25.92 -10.31
N GLY A 112 4.56 -26.89 -11.08
CA GLY A 112 3.12 -27.09 -11.24
C GLY A 112 2.49 -26.27 -12.36
N LYS A 113 1.21 -26.60 -12.64
CA LYS A 113 0.44 -26.01 -13.73
C LYS A 113 -0.06 -24.62 -13.37
N SER A 114 -0.04 -23.71 -14.33
CA SER A 114 -0.65 -22.38 -14.17
C SER A 114 -2.17 -22.47 -14.26
N HIS A 115 -2.85 -21.90 -13.26
CA HIS A 115 -4.31 -21.79 -13.17
C HIS A 115 -4.70 -20.32 -13.22
N PRO A 116 -5.30 -19.85 -14.35
CA PRO A 116 -5.78 -18.48 -14.48
C PRO A 116 -7.15 -18.31 -13.81
N PHE A 117 -7.28 -17.30 -12.96
CA PHE A 117 -8.52 -16.85 -12.34
C PHE A 117 -8.87 -15.48 -12.89
N ARG A 118 -9.94 -15.42 -13.69
CA ARG A 118 -10.43 -14.17 -14.29
C ARG A 118 -11.45 -13.52 -13.37
N ALA A 119 -11.30 -12.21 -13.16
CA ALA A 119 -12.30 -11.43 -12.46
C ALA A 119 -13.58 -11.32 -13.31
N ILE A 120 -14.71 -11.15 -12.63
CA ILE A 120 -16.01 -10.81 -13.25
C ILE A 120 -16.47 -9.51 -12.61
N ASP A 121 -16.46 -8.43 -13.40
CA ASP A 121 -16.91 -7.13 -12.94
C ASP A 121 -18.38 -6.91 -13.31
N ILE A 122 -19.17 -6.49 -12.34
CA ILE A 122 -20.61 -6.23 -12.50
C ILE A 122 -20.87 -4.76 -12.17
N PRO A 123 -21.58 -4.01 -13.04
CA PRO A 123 -21.95 -2.64 -12.73
C PRO A 123 -22.77 -2.55 -11.45
N GLY A 124 -22.37 -1.65 -10.54
CA GLY A 124 -23.23 -1.22 -9.45
C GLY A 124 -24.49 -0.53 -9.97
N ARG A 125 -25.47 -0.33 -9.08
CA ARG A 125 -26.72 0.39 -9.38
C ARG A 125 -26.79 1.68 -8.57
N ASP A 126 -27.51 2.67 -9.09
CA ASP A 126 -27.82 3.90 -8.36
C ASP A 126 -28.98 3.69 -7.36
N ASP A 127 -29.38 4.76 -6.68
CA ASP A 127 -30.49 4.81 -5.72
C ASP A 127 -31.85 4.42 -6.34
N LYS A 128 -31.97 4.47 -7.67
CA LYS A 128 -33.15 4.09 -8.45
C LYS A 128 -33.03 2.68 -9.04
N GLY A 129 -31.95 1.95 -8.72
CA GLY A 129 -31.70 0.61 -9.22
C GLY A 129 -31.19 0.55 -10.66
N VAL A 130 -30.82 1.67 -11.27
CA VAL A 130 -30.30 1.73 -12.66
C VAL A 130 -28.80 1.37 -12.66
N PRO A 131 -28.34 0.43 -13.49
CA PRO A 131 -26.92 0.11 -13.59
C PRO A 131 -26.07 1.28 -14.07
N PHE A 132 -24.88 1.47 -13.50
CA PHE A 132 -23.94 2.48 -13.97
C PHE A 132 -23.46 2.17 -15.40
N PRO A 133 -23.25 3.20 -16.26
CA PRO A 133 -22.74 3.00 -17.60
C PRO A 133 -21.38 2.29 -17.60
N LYS A 134 -21.20 1.31 -18.49
CA LYS A 134 -19.99 0.48 -18.58
C LYS A 134 -18.69 1.32 -18.63
N ARG A 135 -18.66 2.38 -19.45
CA ARG A 135 -17.50 3.28 -19.54
C ARG A 135 -17.09 3.89 -18.19
N LYS A 136 -18.06 4.22 -17.33
CA LYS A 136 -17.82 4.79 -16.00
C LYS A 136 -17.27 3.73 -15.04
N VAL A 137 -17.80 2.51 -15.13
CA VAL A 137 -17.30 1.35 -14.38
C VAL A 137 -15.86 1.04 -14.78
N ASP A 138 -15.59 0.85 -16.08
CA ASP A 138 -14.26 0.56 -16.61
C ASP A 138 -13.24 1.64 -16.22
N SER A 139 -13.61 2.92 -16.34
CA SER A 139 -12.74 4.04 -15.94
C SER A 139 -12.46 4.06 -14.44
N SER A 140 -13.40 3.63 -13.59
CA SER A 140 -13.22 3.59 -12.15
C SER A 140 -12.32 2.42 -11.75
N LEU A 141 -12.54 1.25 -12.35
CA LEU A 141 -11.75 0.04 -12.11
C LEU A 141 -10.30 0.19 -12.58
N ASN A 142 -10.06 0.87 -13.71
CA ASN A 142 -8.71 1.15 -14.20
C ASN A 142 -7.88 2.03 -13.25
N ARG A 143 -8.53 2.83 -12.38
CA ARG A 143 -7.84 3.61 -11.34
C ARG A 143 -7.48 2.76 -10.12
N LEU A 144 -8.13 1.61 -9.92
CA LEU A 144 -7.92 0.73 -8.78
C LEU A 144 -6.77 -0.26 -9.03
N VAL A 145 -6.31 -0.88 -7.94
CA VAL A 145 -5.34 -1.99 -7.99
C VAL A 145 -6.08 -3.33 -8.06
N ALA A 146 -7.12 -3.41 -8.89
CA ALA A 146 -7.88 -4.64 -9.11
C ALA A 146 -7.32 -5.37 -10.34
N SER A 147 -6.79 -6.58 -10.17
CA SER A 147 -6.32 -7.38 -11.30
C SER A 147 -7.47 -8.11 -11.98
N GLN A 148 -7.55 -7.99 -13.31
CA GLN A 148 -8.51 -8.73 -14.14
C GLN A 148 -8.18 -10.22 -14.25
N LEU A 149 -6.92 -10.57 -14.01
CA LEU A 149 -6.40 -11.92 -14.11
C LEU A 149 -5.39 -12.15 -12.99
N VAL A 150 -5.62 -13.19 -12.20
CA VAL A 150 -4.65 -13.70 -11.22
C VAL A 150 -4.28 -15.10 -11.66
N THR A 151 -2.99 -15.36 -11.84
CA THR A 151 -2.50 -16.70 -12.17
C THR A 151 -1.86 -17.29 -10.93
N LEU A 152 -2.33 -18.46 -10.51
CA LEU A 152 -1.75 -19.23 -9.42
C LEU A 152 -1.09 -20.50 -9.97
N LYS A 153 -0.10 -21.03 -9.28
CA LYS A 153 0.40 -22.39 -9.50
C LYS A 153 0.15 -23.19 -8.23
N VAL A 154 -0.39 -24.39 -8.39
CA VAL A 154 -0.59 -25.33 -7.29
C VAL A 154 0.41 -26.46 -7.49
N VAL A 155 1.25 -26.67 -6.48
CA VAL A 155 2.04 -27.88 -6.35
C VAL A 155 1.14 -28.86 -5.60
N ILE A 156 0.70 -29.92 -6.29
CA ILE A 156 -0.03 -31.04 -5.67
C ILE A 156 0.99 -32.05 -5.21
#